data_AF-A0A2C0Z6I7-F1
#
_entry.id   AF-A0A2C0Z6I7-F1
#
_cell.length_a   1.000
_cell.length_b   1.000
_cell.length_c   1.000
_cell.angle_alpha   90.00
_cell.angle_beta   90.00
_cell.angle_gamma   90.00
#
_symmetry.space_group_name_H-M   'P 1'
#
loop_
_entity.id
_entity.type
_entity.pdbx_description
1 polymer ?
#
loop_
_entity_poly.entity_id
_entity_poly.type
_entity_poly.pdbx_seq_one_letter_code
_entity_poly.pdbx_strand_id
1 'polypeptide(L)'
;MYNFFQLHTENFDECRETIKNIFWMYQDMIRSYGGFGHNIDFETVNYEKFILVEIIDERMDGFIEEVEMLRQGSLVALCCEVQNMLDEERRDDRVYNFIKELTTIPEIKKMVFENDVLSTMLLALEEKNGDHWETLEFGKLFSKKLEDVYIKFVINYFKRLVVEGESRF
;
A
#
# COMPACT_ATOMS: atom_id res chain seq x y z
N MET A 1 -9.45 -8.73 19.82
CA MET A 1 -8.03 -8.37 19.75
C MET A 1 -7.55 -8.89 18.40
N TYR A 2 -7.33 -8.00 17.43
CA TYR A 2 -6.78 -8.42 16.15
C TYR A 2 -5.30 -8.75 16.38
N ASN A 3 -4.84 -9.89 15.86
CA ASN A 3 -3.45 -10.32 16.02
C ASN A 3 -2.67 -9.84 14.81
N PHE A 4 -2.10 -8.64 14.89
CA PHE A 4 -1.33 -8.03 13.82
C PHE A 4 0.06 -8.67 13.72
N PHE A 5 0.72 -8.52 12.57
CA PHE A 5 2.11 -8.96 12.46
C PHE A 5 3.00 -8.12 13.38
N GLN A 6 3.78 -8.82 14.21
CA GLN A 6 4.62 -8.24 15.23
C GLN A 6 6.08 -8.36 14.79
N LEU A 7 6.77 -7.24 14.67
CA LEU A 7 8.18 -7.25 14.32
C LEU A 7 9.02 -7.74 15.51
N HIS A 8 9.86 -8.74 15.24
CA HIS A 8 10.81 -9.33 16.17
C HIS A 8 12.15 -9.56 15.48
N THR A 9 13.22 -9.74 16.28
CA THR A 9 14.55 -10.07 15.74
C THR A 9 14.56 -11.33 14.87
N GLU A 10 13.68 -12.29 15.16
CA GLU A 10 13.62 -13.59 14.46
C GLU A 10 12.93 -13.52 13.09
N ASN A 11 12.12 -12.48 12.83
CA ASN A 11 11.39 -12.30 11.58
C ASN A 11 11.84 -11.06 10.79
N PHE A 12 12.94 -10.43 11.21
CA PHE A 12 13.46 -9.23 10.58
C PHE A 12 13.96 -9.47 9.14
N ASP A 13 14.50 -10.65 8.84
CA ASP A 13 14.95 -10.97 7.48
C ASP A 13 13.78 -10.99 6.47
N GLU A 14 12.60 -11.47 6.88
CA GLU A 14 11.40 -11.42 6.06
C GLU A 14 10.94 -9.99 5.80
N CYS A 15 11.07 -9.12 6.81
CA CYS A 15 10.77 -7.70 6.70
C CYS A 15 11.70 -7.02 5.70
N ARG A 16 13.00 -7.32 5.76
CA ARG A 16 14.00 -6.78 4.82
C ARG A 16 13.73 -7.21 3.38
N GLU A 17 13.36 -8.47 3.16
CA GLU A 17 13.02 -8.94 1.82
C GLU A 17 11.76 -8.25 1.29
N THR A 18 10.74 -8.10 2.14
CA THR A 18 9.51 -7.39 1.76
C THR A 18 9.79 -5.92 1.45
N ILE A 19 10.65 -5.25 2.24
CA ILE A 19 11.08 -3.88 1.98
C ILE A 19 11.78 -3.78 0.63
N LYS A 20 12.70 -4.70 0.32
CA LYS A 20 13.33 -4.78 -1.01
C LYS A 20 12.26 -4.88 -2.10
N ASN A 21 11.24 -5.72 -1.95
CA ASN A 21 10.18 -5.83 -2.96
C ASN A 21 9.36 -4.54 -3.11
N ILE A 22 9.09 -3.83 -2.01
CA ILE A 22 8.47 -2.50 -2.03
C ILE A 22 9.35 -1.49 -2.79
N PHE A 23 10.66 -1.50 -2.58
CA PHE A 23 11.57 -0.63 -3.34
C PHE A 23 11.52 -0.90 -4.85
N TRP A 24 11.50 -2.17 -5.24
CA TRP A 24 11.39 -2.55 -6.65
C TRP A 24 10.06 -2.06 -7.26
N MET A 25 8.96 -2.26 -6.55
CA MET A 25 7.64 -1.74 -6.93
C MET A 25 7.67 -0.21 -7.11
N TYR A 26 8.21 0.52 -6.13
CA TYR A 26 8.30 1.98 -6.19
C TYR A 26 9.17 2.47 -7.36
N GLN A 27 10.28 1.79 -7.63
CA GLN A 27 11.15 2.10 -8.76
C GLN A 27 10.44 1.89 -10.10
N ASP A 28 9.68 0.80 -10.24
CA ASP A 28 8.93 0.51 -11.46
C ASP A 28 7.81 1.55 -11.68
N MET A 29 7.05 1.88 -10.63
CA MET A 29 6.03 2.94 -10.68
C MET A 29 6.59 4.26 -11.19
N ILE A 30 7.78 4.67 -10.74
CA ILE A 30 8.41 5.92 -11.18
C ILE A 30 8.92 5.82 -12.62
N ARG A 31 9.61 4.74 -12.97
CA ARG A 31 10.34 4.64 -14.25
C ARG A 31 9.43 4.29 -15.42
N SER A 32 8.47 3.40 -15.19
CA SER A 32 7.67 2.80 -16.24
C SER A 32 6.35 3.55 -16.43
N TYR A 33 5.77 4.09 -15.36
CA TYR A 33 4.40 4.64 -15.38
C TYR A 33 4.32 6.11 -14.95
N GLY A 34 5.27 6.61 -14.16
CA GLY A 34 5.15 7.91 -13.50
C GLY A 34 4.00 7.97 -12.49
N GLY A 35 3.57 6.81 -11.97
CA GLY A 35 2.38 6.67 -11.15
C GLY A 35 1.93 5.21 -11.02
N PHE A 36 0.63 5.05 -10.78
CA PHE A 36 -0.06 3.78 -10.80
C PHE A 36 -0.31 3.32 -12.25
N GLY A 37 -0.21 2.02 -12.51
CA GLY A 37 -0.25 1.47 -13.86
C GLY A 37 -0.62 0.00 -13.90
N HIS A 38 -1.08 -0.45 -15.07
CA HIS A 38 -1.43 -1.84 -15.29
C HIS A 38 -0.18 -2.72 -15.30
N ASN A 39 -0.21 -3.82 -14.54
CA ASN A 39 0.89 -4.80 -14.46
C ASN A 39 2.24 -4.22 -14.01
N ILE A 40 2.25 -3.37 -12.97
CA ILE A 40 3.51 -3.00 -12.29
C ILE A 40 4.26 -4.28 -11.92
N ASP A 41 5.52 -4.39 -12.34
CA ASP A 41 6.33 -5.61 -12.23
C ASP A 41 7.10 -5.61 -10.92
N PHE A 42 6.60 -6.35 -9.93
CA PHE A 42 7.28 -6.54 -8.64
C PHE A 42 7.03 -7.93 -8.06
N GLU A 43 8.02 -8.47 -7.35
CA GLU A 43 7.83 -9.65 -6.51
C GLU A 43 6.77 -9.37 -5.44
N THR A 44 5.84 -10.32 -5.24
CA THR A 44 4.63 -10.12 -4.44
C THR A 44 4.93 -9.55 -3.05
N VAL A 45 4.38 -8.36 -2.75
CA VAL A 45 4.34 -7.80 -1.40
C VAL A 45 3.13 -8.39 -0.67
N ASN A 46 3.35 -9.08 0.44
CA ASN A 46 2.26 -9.63 1.27
C ASN A 46 1.59 -8.52 2.09
N TYR A 47 0.76 -7.70 1.43
CA TYR A 47 0.10 -6.57 2.06
C TYR A 47 -0.82 -7.00 3.21
N GLU A 48 -1.44 -8.18 3.14
CA GLU A 48 -2.34 -8.67 4.21
C GLU A 48 -1.62 -8.80 5.55
N LYS A 49 -0.35 -9.20 5.48
CA LYS A 49 0.51 -9.37 6.65
C LYS A 49 1.03 -8.04 7.19
N PHE A 50 1.43 -7.13 6.31
CA PHE A 50 2.25 -5.97 6.69
C PHE A 50 1.48 -4.64 6.73
N ILE A 51 0.24 -4.53 6.24
CA ILE A 51 -0.50 -3.26 6.26
C ILE A 51 -0.75 -2.72 7.68
N LEU A 52 -0.76 -3.61 8.67
CA LEU A 52 -0.91 -3.31 10.10
C LEU A 52 0.29 -3.79 10.93
N VAL A 53 1.50 -3.87 10.36
CA VAL A 53 2.69 -4.23 11.15
C VAL A 53 2.93 -3.22 12.28
N GLU A 54 3.31 -3.74 13.46
CA GLU A 54 3.66 -2.94 14.62
C GLU A 54 4.96 -3.43 15.27
N ILE A 55 5.66 -2.50 15.92
CA ILE A 55 6.78 -2.79 16.81
C ILE A 55 6.20 -3.03 18.20
N ILE A 56 6.44 -4.21 18.75
CA ILE A 56 6.05 -4.55 20.14
C ILE A 56 7.25 -4.96 21.00
N ASP A 57 8.42 -5.07 20.40
CA ASP A 57 9.68 -5.39 21.06
C ASP A 57 10.53 -4.13 21.11
N GLU A 58 10.78 -3.60 22.31
CA GLU A 58 11.56 -2.37 22.53
C GLU A 58 12.97 -2.44 21.90
N ARG A 59 13.51 -3.66 21.71
CA ARG A 59 14.80 -3.85 21.02
C ARG A 59 14.73 -3.47 19.54
N MET A 60 13.52 -3.39 18.99
CA MET A 60 13.26 -3.05 17.59
C MET A 60 12.83 -1.59 17.41
N ASP A 61 12.80 -0.77 18.47
CA ASP A 61 12.41 0.66 18.39
C ASP A 61 13.27 1.48 17.40
N GLY A 62 14.48 1.01 17.10
CA GLY A 62 15.34 1.61 16.08
C GLY A 62 14.87 1.41 14.63
N PHE A 63 13.85 0.60 14.38
CA PHE A 63 13.37 0.20 13.04
C PHE A 63 11.99 0.79 12.68
N ILE A 64 11.62 1.92 13.28
CA ILE A 64 10.33 2.59 13.04
C ILE A 64 10.17 2.92 11.55
N GLU A 65 11.22 3.39 10.88
CA GLU A 65 11.17 3.76 9.46
C GLU A 65 10.93 2.55 8.56
N GLU A 66 11.54 1.40 8.86
CA GLU A 66 11.31 0.13 8.15
C GLU A 66 9.88 -0.36 8.32
N VAL A 67 9.32 -0.22 9.52
CA VAL A 67 7.92 -0.57 9.81
C VAL A 67 6.95 0.36 9.09
N GLU A 68 7.23 1.66 9.05
CA GLU A 68 6.46 2.60 8.25
C GLU A 68 6.53 2.26 6.76
N MET A 69 7.72 1.91 6.24
CA MET A 69 7.90 1.48 4.86
C MET A 69 7.09 0.22 4.53
N LEU A 70 7.07 -0.77 5.43
CA LEU A 70 6.25 -1.97 5.29
C LEU A 70 4.76 -1.63 5.22
N ARG A 71 4.24 -0.80 6.13
CA ARG A 71 2.81 -0.42 6.14
C ARG A 71 2.42 0.36 4.89
N GLN A 72 3.20 1.39 4.56
CA GLN A 72 2.95 2.27 3.41
C GLN A 72 3.07 1.48 2.10
N GLY A 73 4.14 0.70 1.95
CA GLY A 73 4.35 -0.15 0.79
C GLY A 73 3.29 -1.24 0.63
N SER A 74 2.79 -1.79 1.74
CA SER A 74 1.65 -2.73 1.70
C SER A 74 0.37 -2.09 1.20
N LEU A 75 0.08 -0.86 1.62
CA LEU A 75 -1.08 -0.13 1.10
C LEU A 75 -0.91 0.18 -0.40
N VAL A 76 0.28 0.56 -0.85
CA VAL A 76 0.57 0.76 -2.28
C VAL A 76 0.39 -0.54 -3.07
N ALA A 77 0.89 -1.67 -2.56
CA ALA A 77 0.73 -2.96 -3.22
C ALA A 77 -0.75 -3.37 -3.33
N LEU A 78 -1.55 -3.13 -2.29
CA LEU A 78 -2.99 -3.34 -2.32
C LEU A 78 -3.68 -2.42 -3.35
N CYS A 79 -3.27 -1.15 -3.46
CA CYS A 79 -3.73 -0.27 -4.53
C CYS A 79 -3.45 -0.85 -5.93
N CYS A 80 -2.25 -1.37 -6.15
CA CYS A 80 -1.87 -1.99 -7.43
C CYS A 80 -2.77 -3.20 -7.73
N GLU A 81 -3.03 -4.07 -6.74
CA GLU A 81 -3.88 -5.24 -6.95
C GLU A 81 -5.34 -4.84 -7.25
N VAL A 82 -5.89 -3.86 -6.53
CA VAL A 82 -7.25 -3.36 -6.80
C VAL A 82 -7.34 -2.70 -8.17
N GLN A 83 -6.34 -1.90 -8.56
CA GLN A 83 -6.31 -1.31 -9.90
C GLN A 83 -6.29 -2.38 -10.98
N ASN A 84 -5.41 -3.39 -10.89
CA ASN A 84 -5.38 -4.48 -11.85
C ASN A 84 -6.72 -5.24 -11.88
N MET A 85 -7.36 -5.45 -10.72
CA MET A 85 -8.69 -6.06 -10.69
C MET A 85 -9.74 -5.24 -11.46
N LEU A 86 -9.69 -3.92 -11.35
CA LEU A 86 -10.63 -3.04 -12.04
C LEU A 86 -10.31 -2.95 -13.55
N ASP A 87 -9.03 -2.85 -13.93
CA ASP A 87 -8.58 -2.82 -15.32
C ASP A 87 -8.90 -4.13 -16.07
N GLU A 88 -8.80 -5.27 -15.39
CA GLU A 88 -9.06 -6.60 -15.97
C GLU A 88 -10.51 -7.09 -15.80
N GLU A 89 -11.40 -6.23 -15.28
CA GLU A 89 -12.77 -6.59 -14.87
C GLU A 89 -12.85 -7.80 -13.93
N ARG A 90 -11.76 -8.13 -13.25
CA ARG A 90 -11.61 -9.28 -12.36
C ARG A 90 -12.37 -9.04 -11.05
N ARG A 91 -12.84 -10.12 -10.46
CA ARG A 91 -13.39 -10.15 -9.11
C ARG A 91 -12.64 -11.16 -8.27
N ASP A 92 -12.14 -10.69 -7.13
CA ASP A 92 -11.46 -11.50 -6.14
C ASP A 92 -12.08 -11.22 -4.77
N ASP A 93 -12.89 -12.18 -4.31
CA ASP A 93 -13.59 -12.09 -3.03
C ASP A 93 -12.61 -12.03 -1.85
N ARG A 94 -11.39 -12.56 -1.98
CA ARG A 94 -10.37 -12.47 -0.93
C ARG A 94 -9.99 -11.01 -0.73
N VAL A 95 -9.64 -10.30 -1.81
CA VAL A 95 -9.21 -8.89 -1.76
C VAL A 95 -10.37 -8.01 -1.29
N TYR A 96 -11.57 -8.21 -1.82
CA TYR A 96 -12.76 -7.47 -1.41
C TYR A 96 -13.05 -7.65 0.08
N ASN A 97 -13.11 -8.89 0.57
CA ASN A 97 -13.38 -9.16 1.99
C ASN A 97 -12.26 -8.66 2.89
N PHE A 98 -11.00 -8.77 2.46
CA PHE A 98 -9.86 -8.22 3.20
C PHE A 98 -10.00 -6.70 3.40
N ILE A 99 -10.26 -5.93 2.34
CA ILE A 99 -10.45 -4.47 2.43
C ILE A 99 -11.66 -4.16 3.33
N LYS A 100 -12.76 -4.89 3.14
CA LYS A 100 -13.98 -4.70 3.91
C LYS A 100 -13.74 -4.93 5.40
N GLU A 101 -13.04 -5.99 5.79
CA GLU A 101 -12.66 -6.24 7.19
C GLU A 101 -11.70 -5.16 7.70
N LEU A 102 -10.69 -4.79 6.91
CA LEU A 102 -9.68 -3.80 7.26
C LEU A 102 -10.29 -2.44 7.62
N THR A 103 -11.29 -1.97 6.87
CA THR A 103 -12.01 -0.71 7.16
C THR A 103 -12.80 -0.74 8.46
N THR A 104 -13.07 -1.91 9.04
CA THR A 104 -13.74 -2.02 10.34
C THR A 104 -12.80 -1.85 11.53
N ILE A 105 -11.49 -2.02 11.32
CA ILE A 105 -10.46 -2.02 12.36
C ILE A 105 -10.31 -0.61 12.96
N PRO A 106 -10.42 -0.44 14.30
CA PRO A 106 -10.33 0.88 14.96
C PRO A 106 -9.05 1.65 14.67
N GLU A 107 -7.92 0.95 14.57
CA GLU A 107 -6.61 1.51 14.25
C GLU A 107 -6.61 2.15 12.85
N ILE A 108 -7.15 1.45 11.85
CA ILE A 108 -7.33 1.98 10.50
C ILE A 108 -8.27 3.19 10.51
N LYS A 109 -9.38 3.14 11.24
CA LYS A 109 -10.32 4.28 11.31
C LYS A 109 -9.69 5.56 11.85
N LYS A 110 -8.66 5.46 12.69
CA LYS A 110 -7.90 6.62 13.19
C LYS A 110 -6.91 7.16 12.15
N MET A 111 -6.47 6.31 11.23
CA MET A 111 -5.61 6.66 10.09
C MET A 111 -6.46 7.25 8.97
N VAL A 112 -6.80 8.54 9.09
CA VAL A 112 -7.79 9.22 8.23
C VAL A 112 -7.49 9.04 6.73
N PHE A 113 -6.23 9.16 6.33
CA PHE A 113 -5.84 9.05 4.92
C PHE A 113 -5.99 7.61 4.40
N GLU A 114 -5.46 6.65 5.13
CA GLU A 114 -5.47 5.23 4.78
C GLU A 114 -6.90 4.68 4.75
N ASN A 115 -7.73 5.04 5.75
CA ASN A 115 -9.13 4.67 5.78
C ASN A 115 -9.92 5.25 4.60
N ASP A 116 -9.63 6.48 4.20
CA ASP A 116 -10.27 7.13 3.05
C ASP A 116 -9.89 6.43 1.73
N VAL A 117 -8.62 6.06 1.57
CA VAL A 117 -8.14 5.24 0.43
C VAL A 117 -8.86 3.89 0.38
N LEU A 118 -8.87 3.15 1.50
CA LEU A 118 -9.52 1.83 1.59
C LEU A 118 -11.03 1.89 1.34
N SER A 119 -11.70 2.92 1.87
CA SER A 119 -13.13 3.12 1.65
C SER A 119 -13.42 3.40 0.18
N THR A 120 -12.57 4.18 -0.48
CA THR A 120 -12.73 4.51 -1.90
C THR A 120 -12.46 3.28 -2.79
N MET A 121 -11.46 2.45 -2.46
CA MET A 121 -11.24 1.15 -3.12
C MET A 121 -12.50 0.28 -3.04
N LEU A 122 -13.08 0.15 -1.85
CA LEU A 122 -14.25 -0.70 -1.64
C LEU A 122 -15.44 -0.23 -2.48
N LEU A 123 -15.70 1.08 -2.49
CA LEU A 123 -16.76 1.67 -3.30
C LEU A 123 -16.52 1.46 -4.81
N ALA A 124 -15.28 1.60 -5.28
CA ALA A 124 -14.94 1.34 -6.68
C ALA A 124 -15.14 -0.13 -7.07
N LEU A 125 -14.82 -1.08 -6.18
CA LEU A 125 -15.06 -2.51 -6.39
C LEU A 125 -16.56 -2.88 -6.40
N GLU A 126 -17.38 -2.11 -5.70
CA GLU A 126 -18.85 -2.28 -5.63
C GLU A 126 -19.57 -1.66 -6.85
N GLU A 127 -18.92 -0.76 -7.59
CA GLU A 127 -19.47 -0.30 -8.86
C GLU A 127 -19.57 -1.44 -9.87
N LYS A 128 -20.56 -1.31 -10.75
CA LYS A 128 -20.77 -2.26 -11.83
C LYS A 128 -19.55 -2.23 -12.76
N ASN A 129 -19.04 -3.41 -13.10
CA ASN A 129 -18.00 -3.56 -14.11
C ASN A 129 -18.35 -2.86 -15.42
N GLY A 130 -17.33 -2.25 -16.01
CA GLY A 130 -17.30 -1.88 -17.39
C GLY A 130 -15.91 -1.44 -17.81
N ASP A 131 -15.64 -1.56 -19.10
CA ASP A 131 -14.53 -0.92 -19.79
C ASP A 131 -14.45 0.55 -19.33
N HIS A 132 -13.33 0.96 -18.72
CA HIS A 132 -13.09 2.28 -18.13
C HIS A 132 -13.72 2.56 -16.76
N TRP A 133 -13.37 1.75 -15.75
CA TRP A 133 -13.77 1.98 -14.35
C TRP A 133 -13.42 3.41 -13.89
N GLU A 134 -12.33 3.99 -14.38
CA GLU A 134 -11.90 5.37 -14.07
C GLU A 134 -12.88 6.45 -14.55
N THR A 135 -13.90 6.09 -15.33
CA THR A 135 -14.97 7.01 -15.75
C THR A 135 -16.21 6.96 -14.86
N LEU A 136 -16.34 5.93 -14.03
CA LEU A 136 -17.43 5.77 -13.06
C LEU A 136 -17.27 6.71 -11.86
N GLU A 137 -18.30 6.83 -11.03
CA GLU A 137 -18.31 7.83 -9.95
C GLU A 137 -17.24 7.51 -8.90
N PHE A 138 -17.27 6.30 -8.37
CA PHE A 138 -16.31 5.85 -7.35
C PHE A 138 -14.97 5.47 -7.98
N GLY A 139 -14.95 5.00 -9.21
CA GLY A 139 -13.71 4.81 -9.96
C GLY A 139 -12.91 6.11 -10.19
N LYS A 140 -13.56 7.22 -10.55
CA LYS A 140 -12.89 8.54 -10.61
C LYS A 140 -12.29 8.95 -9.27
N LEU A 141 -13.04 8.72 -8.19
CA LEU A 141 -12.57 9.02 -6.84
C LEU A 141 -11.35 8.17 -6.48
N PHE A 142 -11.39 6.86 -6.79
CA PHE A 142 -10.28 5.97 -6.54
C PHE A 142 -9.05 6.33 -7.37
N SER A 143 -9.21 6.64 -8.66
CA SER A 143 -8.11 7.10 -9.52
C SER A 143 -7.41 8.33 -8.95
N LYS A 144 -8.16 9.29 -8.40
CA LYS A 144 -7.57 10.44 -7.72
C LYS A 144 -6.84 10.04 -6.43
N LYS A 145 -7.36 9.06 -5.68
CA LYS A 145 -6.68 8.54 -4.49
C LYS A 145 -5.40 7.80 -4.82
N LEU A 146 -5.32 7.13 -5.96
CA LEU A 146 -4.07 6.55 -6.45
C LEU A 146 -3.00 7.63 -6.65
N GLU A 147 -3.35 8.77 -7.24
CA GLU A 147 -2.41 9.90 -7.36
C GLU A 147 -1.94 10.41 -5.98
N ASP A 148 -2.87 10.60 -5.04
CA ASP A 148 -2.56 11.03 -3.67
C ASP A 148 -1.61 10.05 -2.97
N VAL A 149 -1.88 8.74 -3.09
CA VAL A 149 -1.07 7.64 -2.53
C VAL A 149 0.33 7.64 -3.14
N TYR A 150 0.42 7.75 -4.47
CA TYR A 150 1.70 7.77 -5.18
C TYR A 150 2.56 8.95 -4.73
N ILE A 151 1.99 10.15 -4.65
CA ILE A 151 2.71 11.34 -4.18
C ILE A 151 3.15 11.15 -2.73
N LYS A 152 2.23 10.71 -1.86
CA LYS A 152 2.47 10.65 -0.42
C LYS A 152 3.49 9.59 -0.02
N PHE A 153 3.44 8.41 -0.60
CA PHE A 153 4.24 7.26 -0.15
C PHE A 153 5.38 6.89 -1.09
N VAL A 154 5.27 7.16 -2.39
CA VAL A 154 6.32 6.82 -3.36
C VAL A 154 7.23 8.03 -3.60
N ILE A 155 6.68 9.13 -4.10
CA ILE A 155 7.48 10.32 -4.44
C ILE A 155 8.13 10.93 -3.20
N ASN A 156 7.38 11.13 -2.13
CA ASN A 156 7.92 11.73 -0.91
C ASN A 156 8.94 10.83 -0.21
N TYR A 157 8.87 9.52 -0.39
CA TYR A 157 9.88 8.60 0.11
C TYR A 157 11.26 8.89 -0.52
N PHE A 158 11.34 8.94 -1.85
CA PHE A 158 12.61 9.27 -2.52
C PHE A 158 13.07 10.71 -2.27
N LYS A 159 12.15 11.66 -2.15
CA LYS A 159 12.51 13.03 -1.76
C LYS A 159 13.22 13.07 -0.41
N ARG A 160 12.73 12.33 0.59
CA ARG A 160 13.38 12.24 1.91
C ARG A 160 14.78 11.64 1.79
N LEU A 161 14.93 10.54 1.04
CA LEU A 161 16.24 9.91 0.82
C LEU A 161 17.28 10.86 0.20
N VAL A 162 16.86 11.70 -0.76
CA VAL A 162 17.76 12.69 -1.38
C VAL A 162 18.20 13.74 -0.36
N VAL A 163 17.26 14.30 0.40
CA VAL A 163 17.56 15.35 1.41
C VAL A 163 18.46 14.80 2.53
N GLU A 164 18.18 13.60 3.02
CA GLU A 164 19.00 12.95 4.06
C GLU A 164 20.39 12.56 3.53
N GLY A 165 20.49 12.15 2.27
CA GLY A 165 21.74 11.90 1.59
C GLY A 165 22.61 13.15 1.48
N GLU A 166 22.01 14.29 1.13
CA GLU A 166 22.71 15.59 1.06
C GLU A 166 23.10 16.14 2.43
N SER A 167 22.32 15.85 3.48
CA SER A 167 22.59 16.31 4.85
C SER A 167 23.75 15.58 5.56
N ARG A 168 24.26 14.50 4.95
CA ARG A 168 25.36 13.67 5.47
C ARG A 168 26.73 14.00 4.84
N PHE A 169 26.81 15.06 4.03
CA PHE A 169 28.04 15.61 3.45
C PHE A 169 28.24 17.07 3.86
#